data_AF-A0A804KEC8-F1
#
_entry.id   AF-A0A804KEC8-F1
#
_cell.length_a   1.000
_cell.length_b   1.000
_cell.length_c   1.000
_cell.angle_alpha   90.00
_cell.angle_beta   90.00
_cell.angle_gamma   90.00
#
_symmetry.space_group_name_H-M   'P 1'
#
loop_
_entity.id
_entity.type
_entity.pdbx_description
1 polymer ?
#
loop_
_entity_poly.entity_id
_entity_poly.type
_entity_poly.pdbx_seq_one_letter_code
_entity_poly.pdbx_strand_id
1 'polypeptide(L)'
;MASIACNAGSSFNLLNREAFKVSLKNHIQGSLKNNLSLEDFRTWNTFSLSSFRTKGPFLSSSLSSFRRVLRAPTCSNSDPGQSILTTNNNGDANSSERRLVVLVIGGGGREHSLCYALKRSPSCGEVFCAPGNAGIAHSGDATCISDLNILDNVAVISCCHTRGVELVVVGPEAPLVAGLVDDLTKAGIPTFGPSAAAAALEGSKDFTKKLCDKYGIPTAKYKTFADPLEAKEYVKEQGTPIVVKADGLAAGKGVIVAMNIQEAFDAIDSMLVANTFGSAGSRIIIEEYLEGEEASFFALVDGETALPLESAQDHKRVGDGDTGPNTGGMGAYSPAPVLTSELQFLVMESIIHPTVKGMAAEGCKFVGVLYAGIMIEKKSGLPKLIEYNVRFGDPECQVLMMRLESDLAQVLLAACRGELGGVSLSWSPGSAMVIVMASNGYPGSYEKGTIIKNLEEAELIGPMVKIFHAGTALDSEGNFIANGGRVLGVTAKGKDLAEARDKAYKASEVIDWPEGFFRRDIGWRALSHIYTKTS
;
A
#
# COMPACT_ATOMS: atom_id res chain seq x y z
N MET A 1 -69.51 -18.49 -20.80
CA MET A 1 -68.09 -18.36 -21.17
C MET A 1 -67.99 -17.58 -22.47
N ALA A 2 -67.37 -16.40 -22.58
CA ALA A 2 -67.20 -15.29 -21.64
C ALA A 2 -67.05 -14.03 -22.52
N SER A 3 -67.79 -12.97 -22.21
CA SER A 3 -68.21 -11.90 -23.11
C SER A 3 -68.22 -10.55 -22.35
N ILE A 4 -67.81 -9.47 -23.03
CA ILE A 4 -68.21 -8.04 -22.90
C ILE A 4 -67.94 -7.28 -21.58
N ALA A 5 -67.26 -6.10 -21.70
CA ALA A 5 -67.69 -4.73 -21.29
C ALA A 5 -66.47 -3.76 -21.30
N CYS A 6 -66.35 -2.78 -22.20
CA CYS A 6 -66.84 -1.39 -22.14
C CYS A 6 -66.36 -0.56 -20.92
N ASN A 7 -65.53 0.49 -21.10
CA ASN A 7 -65.94 1.89 -21.32
C ASN A 7 -64.82 2.94 -21.06
N ALA A 8 -64.83 4.00 -21.90
CA ALA A 8 -64.52 5.43 -21.66
C ALA A 8 -63.27 5.84 -20.84
N GLY A 9 -62.49 6.88 -21.16
CA GLY A 9 -62.57 7.95 -22.14
C GLY A 9 -61.54 9.04 -21.81
N SER A 10 -61.04 9.70 -22.86
CA SER A 10 -60.57 11.10 -22.95
C SER A 10 -59.58 11.71 -21.93
N SER A 11 -58.39 12.03 -22.46
CA SER A 11 -57.83 13.39 -22.62
C SER A 11 -57.38 14.26 -21.42
N PHE A 12 -56.09 14.64 -21.50
CA PHE A 12 -55.48 15.95 -21.20
C PHE A 12 -55.62 16.56 -19.78
N ASN A 13 -54.48 16.71 -19.08
CA ASN A 13 -53.83 18.03 -18.97
C ASN A 13 -52.44 17.99 -18.30
N LEU A 14 -51.48 18.65 -18.97
CA LEU A 14 -50.30 19.24 -18.33
C LEU A 14 -50.75 20.25 -17.27
N LEU A 15 -50.14 20.20 -16.09
CA LEU A 15 -49.80 21.32 -15.19
C LEU A 15 -49.62 20.78 -13.77
N ASN A 16 -48.39 20.52 -13.36
CA ASN A 16 -47.87 20.74 -11.99
C ASN A 16 -46.47 20.13 -11.84
N ARG A 17 -45.47 20.84 -12.35
CA ARG A 17 -44.04 20.58 -12.05
C ARG A 17 -43.37 21.76 -11.32
N GLU A 18 -44.15 22.59 -10.65
CA GLU A 18 -43.66 23.75 -9.87
C GLU A 18 -43.98 23.71 -8.37
N ALA A 19 -44.59 22.65 -7.85
CA ALA A 19 -45.00 22.59 -6.44
C ALA A 19 -44.03 21.87 -5.47
N PHE A 20 -42.84 21.45 -5.92
CA PHE A 20 -41.88 20.71 -5.06
C PHE A 20 -40.52 21.40 -4.86
N LYS A 21 -40.35 22.64 -5.33
CA LYS A 21 -39.11 23.43 -5.19
C LYS A 21 -39.19 24.63 -4.23
N VAL A 22 -40.24 24.72 -3.39
CA VAL A 22 -40.47 25.87 -2.49
C VAL A 22 -40.29 25.55 -0.99
N SER A 23 -39.93 24.33 -0.58
CA SER A 23 -39.82 23.98 0.85
C SER A 23 -38.40 23.84 1.43
N LEU A 24 -37.34 24.26 0.73
CA LEU A 24 -35.96 24.19 1.26
C LEU A 24 -35.14 25.47 1.10
N LYS A 25 -35.79 26.60 0.77
CA LYS A 25 -35.12 27.90 0.60
C LYS A 25 -35.53 28.99 1.60
N ASN A 26 -36.38 28.68 2.58
CA ASN A 26 -36.88 29.65 3.59
C ASN A 26 -36.48 29.32 5.05
N HIS A 27 -35.31 28.71 5.26
CA HIS A 27 -34.74 28.55 6.62
C HIS A 27 -33.27 29.00 6.73
N ILE A 28 -32.81 29.81 5.76
CA ILE A 28 -31.54 30.54 5.84
C ILE A 28 -31.84 31.99 5.44
N GLN A 29 -32.49 32.74 6.33
CA GLN A 29 -32.41 34.20 6.46
C GLN A 29 -33.39 34.65 7.54
N GLY A 30 -32.89 34.89 8.75
CA GLY A 30 -33.68 35.48 9.82
C GLY A 30 -33.19 35.15 11.22
N SER A 31 -32.07 35.75 11.62
CA SER A 31 -31.87 36.35 12.95
C SER A 31 -30.37 36.41 13.32
N LEU A 32 -29.73 37.50 12.92
CA LEU A 32 -28.62 38.08 13.68
C LEU A 32 -29.23 38.88 14.82
N LYS A 33 -28.96 38.49 16.07
CA LYS A 33 -28.69 39.34 17.25
C LYS A 33 -28.94 38.55 18.54
N ASN A 34 -27.88 38.17 19.24
CA ASN A 34 -27.55 38.73 20.56
C ASN A 34 -26.32 38.03 21.13
N ASN A 35 -25.45 38.87 21.72
CA ASN A 35 -24.36 38.50 22.62
C ASN A 35 -24.83 37.50 23.68
N LEU A 36 -23.97 36.56 24.07
CA LEU A 36 -23.75 36.16 25.46
C LEU A 36 -22.48 35.28 25.57
N SER A 37 -21.84 35.40 26.73
CA SER A 37 -20.44 35.18 27.06
C SER A 37 -20.07 33.75 27.44
N LEU A 38 -18.76 33.48 27.45
CA LEU A 38 -18.10 32.37 28.14
C LEU A 38 -18.46 32.36 29.64
N GLU A 39 -19.42 31.52 30.04
CA GLU A 39 -19.59 30.95 31.38
C GLU A 39 -20.89 30.12 31.35
N ASP A 40 -20.82 28.81 31.05
CA ASP A 40 -21.88 27.83 31.36
C ASP A 40 -21.47 26.39 30.98
N PHE A 41 -20.32 25.93 31.47
CA PHE A 41 -20.04 24.49 31.56
C PHE A 41 -19.26 24.20 32.84
N ARG A 42 -19.98 24.22 33.96
CA ARG A 42 -19.56 23.57 35.21
C ARG A 42 -20.71 22.77 35.79
N THR A 43 -20.34 21.65 36.37
CA THR A 43 -21.11 20.74 37.24
C THR A 43 -22.24 19.95 36.59
N TRP A 44 -21.95 18.68 36.23
CA TRP A 44 -22.73 17.54 36.75
C TRP A 44 -21.76 16.46 37.25
N ASN A 45 -22.07 15.96 38.43
CA ASN A 45 -21.19 15.31 39.39
C ASN A 45 -21.35 13.78 39.35
N THR A 46 -20.23 13.07 39.51
CA THR A 46 -20.01 11.89 40.37
C THR A 46 -21.16 10.90 40.66
N PHE A 47 -21.01 9.66 40.20
CA PHE A 47 -21.35 8.39 40.88
C PHE A 47 -20.53 7.28 40.19
N SER A 48 -20.02 6.21 40.78
CA SER A 48 -19.66 5.80 42.15
C SER A 48 -18.84 4.52 41.93
N LEU A 49 -17.64 4.45 42.53
CA LEU A 49 -16.82 3.25 42.61
C LEU A 49 -17.38 2.33 43.72
N SER A 50 -17.69 1.08 43.39
CA SER A 50 -17.71 0.00 44.38
C SER A 50 -17.39 -1.36 43.75
N SER A 51 -16.18 -1.84 44.08
CA SER A 51 -15.86 -3.20 44.51
C SER A 51 -16.37 -4.41 43.69
N PHE A 52 -15.42 -5.10 43.05
CA PHE A 52 -15.37 -6.56 43.11
C PHE A 52 -13.93 -7.03 43.38
N ARG A 53 -13.75 -7.60 44.57
CA ARG A 53 -12.61 -8.41 45.00
C ARG A 53 -13.06 -9.86 44.98
N THR A 54 -12.31 -10.75 44.34
CA THR A 54 -12.29 -12.18 44.67
C THR A 54 -10.83 -12.66 44.71
N LYS A 55 -10.50 -13.35 45.81
CA LYS A 55 -9.21 -14.01 46.10
C LYS A 55 -9.21 -15.38 45.41
N GLY A 56 -8.15 -15.74 44.66
CA GLY A 56 -7.14 -16.76 45.05
C GLY A 56 -7.46 -18.18 44.53
N PRO A 57 -6.51 -19.15 44.49
CA PRO A 57 -5.15 -19.12 45.02
C PRO A 57 -4.02 -19.59 44.06
N PHE A 58 -2.81 -19.36 44.56
CA PHE A 58 -1.48 -19.91 44.23
C PHE A 58 -1.43 -21.38 43.77
N LEU A 59 -0.48 -21.67 42.86
CA LEU A 59 0.43 -22.81 42.98
C LEU A 59 1.79 -22.48 42.34
N SER A 60 2.84 -22.78 43.09
CA SER A 60 4.26 -22.61 42.82
C SER A 60 4.93 -23.93 42.41
N SER A 61 5.90 -23.89 41.49
CA SER A 61 7.08 -24.76 41.50
C SER A 61 8.08 -24.20 40.47
N SER A 62 9.24 -23.71 40.89
CA SER A 62 10.46 -24.43 41.24
C SER A 62 11.46 -24.39 40.09
N LEU A 63 12.52 -23.61 40.32
CA LEU A 63 13.80 -23.63 39.65
C LEU A 63 14.38 -25.05 39.51
N SER A 64 15.07 -25.30 38.40
CA SER A 64 16.28 -26.12 38.44
C SER A 64 17.28 -25.68 37.37
N SER A 65 18.30 -24.99 37.88
CA SER A 65 19.57 -24.65 37.28
C SER A 65 20.32 -25.90 36.78
N PHE A 66 20.93 -25.84 35.60
CA PHE A 66 22.06 -26.71 35.28
C PHE A 66 23.26 -25.87 34.84
N ARG A 67 24.30 -25.91 35.67
CA ARG A 67 25.65 -25.39 35.40
C ARG A 67 26.45 -26.45 34.64
N ARG A 68 27.01 -26.03 33.51
CA ARG A 68 28.45 -26.06 33.14
C ARG A 68 29.22 -27.38 33.31
N VAL A 69 29.72 -27.93 32.19
CA VAL A 69 31.08 -28.52 32.15
C VAL A 69 31.78 -28.09 30.86
N LEU A 70 32.87 -27.35 31.03
CA LEU A 70 33.90 -27.05 30.04
C LEU A 70 34.84 -28.24 29.87
N ARG A 71 35.24 -28.56 28.63
CA ARG A 71 36.55 -29.17 28.32
C ARG A 71 37.05 -28.71 26.95
N ALA A 72 38.12 -27.95 26.96
CA ALA A 72 39.20 -27.96 25.94
C ALA A 72 40.45 -28.51 26.67
N PRO A 73 41.44 -29.10 25.97
CA PRO A 73 42.50 -28.34 25.26
C PRO A 73 42.98 -29.10 23.97
N THR A 74 43.87 -28.67 23.07
CA THR A 74 45.19 -27.98 23.12
C THR A 74 45.60 -27.44 21.72
N CYS A 75 46.27 -26.27 21.72
CA CYS A 75 47.39 -25.73 20.89
C CYS A 75 48.06 -26.63 19.81
N SER A 76 48.71 -26.17 18.72
CA SER A 76 49.52 -24.97 18.38
C SER A 76 49.69 -24.86 16.83
N ASN A 77 50.06 -23.77 16.14
CA ASN A 77 51.34 -23.02 16.11
C ASN A 77 51.21 -21.73 15.22
N SER A 78 51.82 -20.62 15.70
CA SER A 78 52.59 -19.50 15.04
C SER A 78 52.46 -19.21 13.52
N ASP A 79 52.48 -17.97 12.97
CA ASP A 79 53.24 -16.75 13.31
C ASP A 79 52.78 -15.51 12.44
N PRO A 80 53.40 -14.30 12.42
CA PRO A 80 52.81 -13.04 12.91
C PRO A 80 52.64 -11.90 11.86
N GLY A 81 51.89 -10.84 12.19
CA GLY A 81 51.90 -9.59 11.40
C GLY A 81 50.87 -8.51 11.76
N GLN A 82 51.33 -7.52 12.53
CA GLN A 82 50.86 -6.12 12.61
C GLN A 82 49.53 -5.76 13.30
N SER A 83 49.70 -5.27 14.54
CA SER A 83 48.81 -4.36 15.27
C SER A 83 48.69 -2.99 14.61
N ILE A 84 47.53 -2.33 14.73
CA ILE A 84 47.40 -0.91 15.15
C ILE A 84 45.90 -0.61 15.48
N LEU A 85 45.70 -0.19 16.74
CA LEU A 85 44.63 0.64 17.33
C LEU A 85 43.15 0.18 17.27
N THR A 86 42.77 -0.66 18.24
CA THR A 86 41.42 -0.68 18.81
C THR A 86 41.31 0.40 19.89
N THR A 87 40.53 1.45 19.65
CA THR A 87 40.11 2.37 20.71
C THR A 87 39.01 1.71 21.53
N ASN A 88 39.38 1.24 22.72
CA ASN A 88 38.45 0.91 23.79
C ASN A 88 37.71 2.17 24.24
N ASN A 89 36.44 2.31 23.83
CA ASN A 89 35.48 3.12 24.57
C ASN A 89 34.61 2.17 25.41
N ASN A 90 35.07 1.93 26.64
CA ASN A 90 34.16 1.59 27.73
C ASN A 90 33.39 2.88 28.08
N GLY A 91 32.26 3.08 27.41
CA GLY A 91 31.25 4.07 27.78
C GLY A 91 29.96 3.36 28.10
N ASP A 92 29.57 3.39 29.37
CA ASP A 92 28.22 3.21 29.90
C ASP A 92 27.32 2.14 29.24
N ALA A 93 27.54 0.89 29.63
CA ALA A 93 26.55 -0.18 29.53
C ALA A 93 25.39 0.07 30.52
N ASN A 94 24.60 1.14 30.30
CA ASN A 94 23.30 1.34 30.95
C ASN A 94 22.41 2.40 30.25
N SER A 95 22.51 2.59 28.93
CA SER A 95 21.38 3.16 28.19
C SER A 95 20.39 2.03 27.90
N SER A 96 19.23 2.02 28.56
CA SER A 96 18.08 1.33 27.98
C SER A 96 17.94 1.83 26.54
N GLU A 97 18.19 1.00 25.53
CA GLU A 97 18.05 1.39 24.14
C GLU A 97 16.64 1.98 23.97
N ARG A 98 16.58 3.29 23.71
CA ARG A 98 15.33 4.02 23.56
C ARG A 98 14.65 3.48 22.31
N ARG A 99 13.53 2.79 22.50
CA ARG A 99 12.75 2.21 21.40
C ARG A 99 11.75 3.23 20.88
N LEU A 100 11.66 3.34 19.57
CA LEU A 100 10.85 4.30 18.84
C LEU A 100 9.36 4.03 19.02
N VAL A 101 8.58 5.10 19.18
CA VAL A 101 7.13 5.08 19.00
C VAL A 101 6.81 5.44 17.56
N VAL A 102 6.14 4.53 16.85
CA VAL A 102 5.86 4.67 15.41
C VAL A 102 4.37 4.84 15.17
N LEU A 103 3.99 5.76 14.28
CA LEU A 103 2.63 5.90 13.77
C LEU A 103 2.57 5.53 12.29
N VAL A 104 1.79 4.50 11.95
CA VAL A 104 1.48 4.13 10.57
C VAL A 104 0.18 4.82 10.13
N ILE A 105 0.23 5.55 9.02
CA ILE A 105 -0.95 6.18 8.42
C ILE A 105 -1.55 5.25 7.36
N GLY A 106 -2.84 4.96 7.47
CA GLY A 106 -3.63 4.09 6.59
C GLY A 106 -4.35 2.98 7.37
N GLY A 107 -4.83 1.97 6.66
CA GLY A 107 -5.68 0.92 7.24
C GLY A 107 -5.98 -0.25 6.31
N GLY A 108 -5.22 -0.41 5.23
CA GLY A 108 -5.28 -1.54 4.32
C GLY A 108 -4.31 -2.68 4.69
N GLY A 109 -4.20 -3.66 3.79
CA GLY A 109 -3.35 -4.85 4.00
C GLY A 109 -1.87 -4.50 4.04
N ARG A 110 -1.44 -3.52 3.22
CA ARG A 110 -0.11 -2.91 3.29
C ARG A 110 0.18 -2.35 4.68
N GLU A 111 -0.71 -1.53 5.25
CA GLU A 111 -0.47 -0.96 6.57
C GLU A 111 -0.48 -2.00 7.68
N HIS A 112 -1.32 -3.04 7.57
CA HIS A 112 -1.24 -4.19 8.48
C HIS A 112 0.14 -4.86 8.40
N SER A 113 0.64 -5.12 7.20
CA SER A 113 1.95 -5.75 7.02
C SER A 113 3.11 -4.88 7.51
N LEU A 114 3.02 -3.55 7.38
CA LEU A 114 3.97 -2.61 7.97
C LEU A 114 3.92 -2.66 9.50
N CYS A 115 2.71 -2.64 10.10
CA CYS A 115 2.55 -2.76 11.56
C CYS A 115 3.15 -4.07 12.07
N TYR A 116 2.89 -5.18 11.39
CA TYR A 116 3.44 -6.50 11.70
C TYR A 116 4.98 -6.51 11.67
N ALA A 117 5.60 -5.91 10.65
CA ALA A 117 7.06 -5.83 10.57
C ALA A 117 7.66 -4.85 11.59
N LEU A 118 7.02 -3.71 11.84
CA LEU A 118 7.46 -2.72 12.83
C LEU A 118 7.38 -3.27 14.26
N LYS A 119 6.33 -4.02 14.61
CA LYS A 119 6.21 -4.67 15.91
C LYS A 119 7.33 -5.69 16.18
N ARG A 120 7.89 -6.29 15.12
CA ARG A 120 9.03 -7.21 15.18
C ARG A 120 10.39 -6.50 15.18
N SER A 121 10.45 -5.20 14.90
CA SER A 121 11.70 -4.45 14.91
C SER A 121 12.20 -4.26 16.34
N PRO A 122 13.48 -4.58 16.64
CA PRO A 122 14.02 -4.46 17.99
C PRO A 122 14.08 -3.01 18.48
N SER A 123 14.24 -2.05 17.55
CA SER A 123 14.22 -0.63 17.85
C SER A 123 12.82 -0.04 17.98
N CYS A 124 11.75 -0.80 17.75
CA CYS A 124 10.38 -0.31 17.89
C CYS A 124 9.79 -0.72 19.25
N GLY A 125 9.23 0.26 19.96
CA GLY A 125 8.65 0.08 21.28
C GLY A 125 7.14 -0.07 21.22
N GLU A 126 6.49 0.82 20.46
CA GLU A 126 5.05 0.88 20.30
C GLU A 126 4.70 1.27 18.86
N VAL A 127 3.65 0.62 18.33
CA VAL A 127 3.13 0.88 16.98
C VAL A 127 1.68 1.35 17.11
N PHE A 128 1.41 2.56 16.63
CA PHE A 128 0.07 3.07 16.38
C PHE A 128 -0.28 2.93 14.90
N CYS A 129 -1.56 2.77 14.59
CA CYS A 129 -2.06 2.81 13.21
C CYS A 129 -3.30 3.70 13.14
N ALA A 130 -3.37 4.60 12.17
CA ALA A 130 -4.49 5.53 12.03
C ALA A 130 -5.01 5.58 10.57
N PRO A 131 -6.32 5.36 10.32
CA PRO A 131 -7.30 4.87 11.29
C PRO A 131 -7.09 3.39 11.67
N GLY A 132 -6.27 2.66 10.92
CA GLY A 132 -6.14 1.21 11.04
C GLY A 132 -7.42 0.49 10.59
N ASN A 133 -7.54 -0.77 10.99
CA ASN A 133 -8.76 -1.57 10.81
C ASN A 133 -8.94 -2.57 11.97
N ALA A 134 -10.09 -3.25 11.98
CA ALA A 134 -10.41 -4.23 13.02
C ALA A 134 -9.37 -5.34 13.14
N GLY A 135 -8.86 -5.84 12.02
CA GLY A 135 -7.85 -6.89 12.01
C GLY A 135 -6.51 -6.46 12.56
N ILE A 136 -6.03 -5.24 12.26
CA ILE A 136 -4.78 -4.70 12.81
C ILE A 136 -4.86 -4.60 14.34
N ALA A 137 -6.00 -4.13 14.85
CA ALA A 137 -6.22 -4.03 16.29
C ALA A 137 -6.30 -5.42 16.94
N HIS A 138 -7.04 -6.34 16.32
CA HIS A 138 -7.29 -7.67 16.88
C HIS A 138 -6.05 -8.59 16.83
N SER A 139 -5.23 -8.49 15.77
CA SER A 139 -3.94 -9.20 15.71
C SER A 139 -2.93 -8.67 16.75
N GLY A 140 -3.22 -7.51 17.34
CA GLY A 140 -2.34 -6.79 18.24
C GLY A 140 -1.11 -6.23 17.54
N ASP A 141 -1.09 -6.15 16.21
CA ASP A 141 0.07 -5.67 15.45
C ASP A 141 0.26 -4.15 15.59
N ALA A 142 -0.80 -3.40 15.91
CA ALA A 142 -0.73 -2.01 16.33
C ALA A 142 -1.95 -1.60 17.19
N THR A 143 -1.80 -0.52 17.94
CA THR A 143 -2.92 0.18 18.57
C THR A 143 -3.59 1.10 17.55
N CYS A 144 -4.81 0.79 17.13
CA CYS A 144 -5.54 1.60 16.14
C CYS A 144 -6.15 2.87 16.76
N ILE A 145 -6.05 3.99 16.03
CA ILE A 145 -6.64 5.29 16.38
C ILE A 145 -7.73 5.60 15.36
N SER A 146 -8.89 4.98 15.54
CA SER A 146 -9.96 4.91 14.53
C SER A 146 -10.64 6.25 14.21
N ASP A 147 -10.56 7.22 15.12
CA ASP A 147 -11.18 8.54 15.00
C ASP A 147 -10.27 9.60 14.39
N LEU A 148 -8.99 9.29 14.17
CA LEU A 148 -8.04 10.24 13.57
C LEU A 148 -8.27 10.35 12.05
N ASN A 149 -8.70 11.54 11.62
CA ASN A 149 -8.75 11.88 10.20
C ASN A 149 -7.33 12.10 9.65
N ILE A 150 -6.85 11.17 8.84
CA ILE A 150 -5.50 11.20 8.26
C ILE A 150 -5.28 12.28 7.18
N LEU A 151 -6.34 12.95 6.73
CA LEU A 151 -6.27 14.10 5.83
C LEU A 151 -6.32 15.44 6.58
N ASP A 152 -6.42 15.42 7.91
CA ASP A 152 -6.29 16.60 8.76
C ASP A 152 -4.87 16.63 9.36
N ASN A 153 -3.96 17.34 8.68
CA ASN A 153 -2.55 17.42 9.09
C ASN A 153 -2.39 17.94 10.53
N VAL A 154 -3.24 18.88 10.96
CA VAL A 154 -3.18 19.45 12.32
C VAL A 154 -3.56 18.41 13.36
N ALA A 155 -4.62 17.63 13.10
CA ALA A 155 -5.01 16.54 13.97
C ALA A 155 -3.92 15.46 14.07
N VAL A 156 -3.28 15.10 12.95
CA VAL A 156 -2.19 14.11 12.94
C VAL A 156 -0.98 14.60 13.73
N ILE A 157 -0.55 15.84 13.55
CA ILE A 157 0.57 16.44 14.30
C ILE A 157 0.25 16.47 15.80
N SER A 158 -0.96 16.90 16.18
CA SER A 158 -1.39 16.92 17.59
C SER A 158 -1.37 15.52 18.21
N CYS A 159 -1.82 14.51 17.46
CA CYS A 159 -1.77 13.12 17.88
C CYS A 159 -0.32 12.65 18.09
N CYS A 160 0.59 12.99 17.17
CA CYS A 160 2.01 12.64 17.28
C CYS A 160 2.65 13.21 18.55
N HIS A 161 2.44 14.49 18.84
CA HIS A 161 2.96 15.12 20.05
C HIS A 161 2.36 14.52 21.34
N THR A 162 1.05 14.26 21.35
CA THR A 162 0.35 13.70 22.52
C THR A 162 0.84 12.30 22.86
N ARG A 163 1.16 11.48 21.84
CA ARG A 163 1.58 10.09 21.99
C ARG A 163 3.10 9.90 21.98
N GLY A 164 3.87 10.98 21.84
CA GLY A 164 5.33 10.92 21.75
C GLY A 164 5.84 10.14 20.54
N VAL A 165 5.16 10.25 19.39
CA VAL A 165 5.56 9.60 18.14
C VAL A 165 6.88 10.17 17.65
N GLU A 166 7.83 9.28 17.34
CA GLU A 166 9.19 9.61 16.89
C GLU A 166 9.42 9.29 15.42
N LEU A 167 8.52 8.53 14.80
CA LEU A 167 8.53 8.22 13.38
C LEU A 167 7.10 8.04 12.88
N VAL A 168 6.75 8.73 11.79
CA VAL A 168 5.51 8.50 11.05
C VAL A 168 5.82 7.74 9.76
N VAL A 169 5.03 6.73 9.42
CA VAL A 169 5.15 5.96 8.17
C VAL A 169 3.87 6.12 7.37
N VAL A 170 3.93 6.78 6.22
CA VAL A 170 2.73 7.04 5.41
C VAL A 170 2.52 5.93 4.40
N GLY A 171 1.43 5.17 4.57
CA GLY A 171 1.06 4.07 3.68
C GLY A 171 0.38 4.52 2.37
N PRO A 172 -0.77 5.22 2.43
CA PRO A 172 -1.52 5.61 1.24
C PRO A 172 -0.99 6.89 0.59
N GLU A 173 -1.30 7.05 -0.69
CA GLU A 173 -0.90 8.16 -1.54
C GLU A 173 -1.62 9.48 -1.22
N ALA A 174 -2.88 9.43 -0.77
CA ALA A 174 -3.69 10.63 -0.58
C ALA A 174 -3.09 11.62 0.46
N PRO A 175 -2.64 11.18 1.66
CA PRO A 175 -1.96 12.08 2.61
C PRO A 175 -0.62 12.61 2.09
N LEU A 176 0.09 11.86 1.25
CA LEU A 176 1.35 12.31 0.64
C LEU A 176 1.11 13.50 -0.29
N VAL A 177 0.13 13.37 -1.19
CA VAL A 177 -0.25 14.44 -2.12
C VAL A 177 -0.84 15.64 -1.39
N ALA A 178 -1.53 15.42 -0.27
CA ALA A 178 -2.07 16.49 0.59
C ALA A 178 -0.99 17.22 1.42
N GLY A 179 0.28 16.81 1.36
CA GLY A 179 1.39 17.49 2.05
C GLY A 179 1.53 17.16 3.53
N LEU A 180 1.01 16.01 3.98
CA LEU A 180 1.15 15.59 5.38
C LEU A 180 2.62 15.49 5.80
N VAL A 181 3.48 14.97 4.91
CA VAL A 181 4.92 14.84 5.17
C VAL A 181 5.59 16.21 5.35
N ASP A 182 5.22 17.18 4.53
CA ASP A 182 5.77 18.54 4.62
C ASP A 182 5.47 19.17 5.99
N ASP A 183 4.24 19.03 6.48
CA ASP A 183 3.81 19.65 7.73
C ASP A 183 4.37 18.92 8.97
N LEU A 184 4.44 17.58 8.96
CA LEU A 184 5.09 16.82 10.01
C LEU A 184 6.59 17.12 10.10
N THR A 185 7.27 17.23 8.95
CA THR A 185 8.70 17.56 8.91
C THR A 185 8.95 18.97 9.45
N LYS A 186 8.12 19.96 9.08
CA LYS A 186 8.17 21.31 9.67
C LYS A 186 7.93 21.30 11.19
N ALA A 187 7.10 20.38 11.69
CA ALA A 187 6.87 20.17 13.11
C ALA A 187 7.99 19.38 13.82
N GLY A 188 9.05 18.99 13.11
CA GLY A 188 10.19 18.26 13.67
C GLY A 188 9.93 16.77 13.91
N ILE A 189 8.92 16.18 13.25
CA ILE A 189 8.57 14.77 13.37
C ILE A 189 9.12 14.02 12.15
N PRO A 190 10.10 13.12 12.31
CA PRO A 190 10.59 12.27 11.22
C PRO A 190 9.44 11.52 10.55
N THR A 191 9.33 11.67 9.23
CA THR A 191 8.22 11.10 8.47
C THR A 191 8.72 10.40 7.23
N PHE A 192 8.45 9.10 7.16
CA PHE A 192 8.77 8.26 6.01
C PHE A 192 7.67 8.36 4.96
N GLY A 193 7.98 9.07 3.89
CA GLY A 193 7.13 9.32 2.74
C GLY A 193 7.63 10.56 1.99
N PRO A 194 7.28 10.72 0.71
CA PRO A 194 7.70 11.88 -0.07
C PRO A 194 6.93 13.15 0.34
N SER A 195 7.54 14.31 0.16
CA SER A 195 6.83 15.60 0.17
C SER A 195 5.75 15.63 -0.92
N ALA A 196 4.79 16.57 -0.82
CA ALA A 196 3.78 16.75 -1.88
C ALA A 196 4.43 17.03 -3.25
N ALA A 197 5.53 17.78 -3.28
CA ALA A 197 6.28 18.05 -4.50
C ALA A 197 6.92 16.77 -5.08
N ALA A 198 7.46 15.90 -4.25
CA ALA A 198 8.02 14.63 -4.69
C ALA A 198 6.94 13.58 -5.04
N ALA A 199 5.79 13.62 -4.37
CA ALA A 199 4.63 12.78 -4.63
C ALA A 199 3.99 13.06 -6.01
N ALA A 200 4.34 14.17 -6.66
CA ALA A 200 3.96 14.46 -8.04
C ALA A 200 4.39 13.36 -9.03
N LEU A 201 5.39 12.52 -8.70
CA LEU A 201 5.76 11.35 -9.51
C LEU A 201 4.60 10.36 -9.73
N GLU A 202 3.73 10.16 -8.73
CA GLU A 202 2.48 9.37 -8.87
C GLU A 202 1.29 10.29 -9.18
N GLY A 203 1.28 11.50 -8.62
CA GLY A 203 0.16 12.45 -8.74
C GLY A 203 -0.04 13.08 -10.12
N SER A 204 1.00 13.14 -10.96
CA SER A 204 0.92 13.60 -12.36
C SER A 204 1.84 12.78 -13.25
N LYS A 205 1.23 12.02 -14.16
CA LYS A 205 1.99 11.27 -15.16
C LYS A 205 2.76 12.20 -16.10
N ASP A 206 2.25 13.41 -16.36
CA ASP A 206 2.90 14.40 -17.23
C ASP A 206 4.19 14.91 -16.58
N PHE A 207 4.17 15.14 -15.27
CA PHE A 207 5.37 15.47 -14.49
C PHE A 207 6.43 14.37 -14.61
N THR A 208 6.06 13.11 -14.36
CA THR A 208 6.97 11.96 -14.46
C THR A 208 7.56 11.83 -15.86
N LYS A 209 6.75 11.97 -16.90
CA LYS A 209 7.22 11.85 -18.27
C LYS A 209 8.17 12.97 -18.69
N LYS A 210 7.92 14.22 -18.28
CA LYS A 210 8.84 15.35 -18.49
C LYS A 210 10.17 15.16 -17.75
N LEU A 211 10.13 14.63 -16.53
CA LEU A 211 11.33 14.25 -15.80
C LEU A 211 12.11 13.18 -16.59
N CYS A 212 11.40 12.19 -17.14
CA CYS A 212 12.04 11.13 -17.93
C CYS A 212 12.78 11.68 -19.16
N ASP A 213 12.14 12.58 -19.92
CA ASP A 213 12.77 13.22 -21.08
C ASP A 213 14.00 14.05 -20.68
N LYS A 214 13.88 14.84 -19.60
CA LYS A 214 14.95 15.75 -19.14
C LYS A 214 16.18 14.99 -18.63
N TYR A 215 15.98 13.86 -17.96
CA TYR A 215 17.05 13.09 -17.32
C TYR A 215 17.40 11.79 -18.04
N GLY A 216 16.85 11.57 -19.24
CA GLY A 216 17.17 10.41 -20.08
C GLY A 216 16.72 9.07 -19.51
N ILE A 217 15.63 9.05 -18.74
CA ILE A 217 15.07 7.83 -18.17
C ILE A 217 14.26 7.10 -19.26
N PRO A 218 14.52 5.81 -19.52
CA PRO A 218 13.83 5.08 -20.57
C PRO A 218 12.36 4.89 -20.21
N THR A 219 11.45 5.38 -21.06
CA THR A 219 10.00 5.22 -20.92
C THR A 219 9.34 5.12 -22.29
N ALA A 220 8.04 4.78 -22.33
CA ALA A 220 7.23 4.83 -23.54
C ALA A 220 7.17 6.26 -24.10
N LYS A 221 7.37 6.42 -25.41
CA LYS A 221 7.05 7.67 -26.13
C LYS A 221 5.63 8.10 -25.83
N TYR A 222 5.42 9.39 -25.62
CA TYR A 222 4.15 9.91 -25.15
C TYR A 222 3.86 11.31 -25.71
N LYS A 223 2.60 11.72 -25.61
CA LYS A 223 2.18 13.11 -25.75
C LYS A 223 0.96 13.38 -24.85
N THR A 224 0.90 14.58 -24.29
CA THR A 224 -0.16 15.01 -23.36
C THR A 224 -1.19 15.87 -24.09
N PHE A 225 -2.48 15.67 -23.79
CA PHE A 225 -3.59 16.38 -24.42
C PHE A 225 -4.61 16.86 -23.38
N ALA A 226 -5.18 18.04 -23.63
CA ALA A 226 -6.36 18.54 -22.93
C ALA A 226 -7.57 18.64 -23.87
N ASP A 227 -7.33 18.73 -25.19
CA ASP A 227 -8.37 18.76 -26.22
C ASP A 227 -8.60 17.36 -26.81
N PRO A 228 -9.83 16.85 -26.81
CA PRO A 228 -10.14 15.51 -27.32
C PRO A 228 -10.01 15.38 -28.84
N LEU A 229 -10.19 16.46 -29.62
CA LEU A 229 -10.01 16.43 -31.07
C LEU A 229 -8.53 16.28 -31.42
N GLU A 230 -7.66 17.08 -30.79
CA GLU A 230 -6.21 16.96 -30.97
C GLU A 230 -5.69 15.58 -30.57
N ALA A 231 -6.21 15.03 -29.46
CA ALA A 231 -5.89 13.68 -29.00
C ALA A 231 -6.28 12.61 -30.03
N LYS A 232 -7.48 12.71 -30.62
CA LYS A 232 -7.96 11.77 -31.65
C LYS A 232 -7.19 11.90 -32.96
N GLU A 233 -6.79 13.09 -33.36
CA GLU A 233 -5.92 13.30 -34.52
C GLU A 233 -4.56 12.63 -34.31
N TYR A 234 -3.95 12.80 -33.14
CA TYR A 234 -2.71 12.12 -32.80
C TYR A 234 -2.84 10.59 -32.85
N VAL A 235 -3.94 10.02 -32.34
CA VAL A 235 -4.20 8.57 -32.46
C VAL A 235 -4.31 8.12 -33.91
N LYS A 236 -4.94 8.91 -34.80
CA LYS A 236 -5.00 8.59 -36.24
C LYS A 236 -3.62 8.59 -36.89
N GLU A 237 -2.74 9.52 -36.48
CA GLU A 237 -1.38 9.61 -36.99
C GLU A 237 -0.48 8.46 -36.50
N GLN A 238 -0.55 8.12 -35.21
CA GLN A 238 0.30 7.08 -34.61
C GLN A 238 -0.20 5.65 -34.89
N GLY A 239 -1.51 5.46 -35.01
CA GLY A 239 -2.14 4.14 -35.11
C GLY A 239 -2.27 3.43 -33.75
N THR A 240 -2.58 2.14 -33.80
CA THR A 240 -2.81 1.28 -32.63
C THR A 240 -2.01 -0.03 -32.75
N PRO A 241 -1.69 -0.74 -31.64
CA PRO A 241 -2.13 -0.50 -30.25
C PRO A 241 -1.49 0.75 -29.60
N ILE A 242 -2.25 1.40 -28.72
CA ILE A 242 -1.82 2.60 -27.99
C ILE A 242 -2.39 2.58 -26.56
N VAL A 243 -1.79 3.32 -25.63
CA VAL A 243 -2.25 3.39 -24.24
C VAL A 243 -2.73 4.80 -23.93
N VAL A 244 -3.97 4.93 -23.45
CA VAL A 244 -4.57 6.20 -23.02
C VAL A 244 -4.64 6.19 -21.49
N LYS A 245 -4.02 7.19 -20.85
CA LYS A 245 -3.95 7.33 -19.39
C LYS A 245 -4.49 8.68 -18.94
N ALA A 246 -5.23 8.71 -17.83
CA ALA A 246 -5.53 9.95 -17.12
C ALA A 246 -4.26 10.48 -16.43
N ASP A 247 -4.01 11.79 -16.46
CA ASP A 247 -2.81 12.40 -15.86
C ASP A 247 -2.77 12.21 -14.33
N GLY A 248 -3.87 12.52 -13.65
CA GLY A 248 -3.95 12.49 -12.19
C GLY A 248 -4.19 11.10 -11.57
N LEU A 249 -4.42 11.11 -10.25
CA LEU A 249 -4.77 9.91 -9.47
C LEU A 249 -6.14 9.36 -9.87
N ALA A 250 -6.14 8.22 -10.55
CA ALA A 250 -7.35 7.52 -11.00
C ALA A 250 -7.48 6.12 -10.37
N ALA A 251 -6.85 5.89 -9.21
CA ALA A 251 -6.89 4.63 -8.44
C ALA A 251 -6.64 3.37 -9.30
N GLY A 252 -5.68 3.43 -10.23
CA GLY A 252 -5.34 2.34 -11.15
C GLY A 252 -6.38 2.05 -12.26
N LYS A 253 -7.50 2.78 -12.30
CA LYS A 253 -8.58 2.61 -13.30
C LYS A 253 -8.44 3.51 -14.51
N GLY A 254 -7.64 4.57 -14.41
CA GLY A 254 -7.43 5.55 -15.48
C GLY A 254 -6.43 5.13 -16.54
N VAL A 255 -6.27 3.84 -16.84
CA VAL A 255 -5.34 3.32 -17.86
C VAL A 255 -6.11 2.38 -18.79
N ILE A 256 -6.17 2.71 -20.07
CA ILE A 256 -6.84 1.92 -21.10
C ILE A 256 -5.83 1.56 -22.19
N VAL A 257 -5.64 0.27 -22.44
CA VAL A 257 -4.87 -0.25 -23.58
C VAL A 257 -5.84 -0.43 -24.73
N ALA A 258 -5.75 0.44 -25.73
CA ALA A 258 -6.61 0.42 -26.90
C ALA A 258 -5.94 -0.36 -28.05
N MET A 259 -6.55 -1.46 -28.44
CA MET A 259 -6.06 -2.34 -29.50
C MET A 259 -6.49 -1.86 -30.90
N ASN A 260 -7.51 -1.02 -30.98
CA ASN A 260 -7.98 -0.39 -32.20
C ASN A 260 -8.34 1.09 -31.97
N ILE A 261 -8.49 1.83 -33.08
CA ILE A 261 -8.74 3.28 -33.06
C ILE A 261 -10.03 3.63 -32.32
N GLN A 262 -11.08 2.81 -32.44
CA GLN A 262 -12.36 3.10 -31.79
C GLN A 262 -12.23 3.00 -30.26
N GLU A 263 -11.57 1.96 -29.75
CA GLU A 263 -11.28 1.83 -28.32
C GLU A 263 -10.48 3.03 -27.79
N ALA A 264 -9.52 3.54 -28.57
CA ALA A 264 -8.74 4.71 -28.19
C ALA A 264 -9.61 5.98 -28.15
N PHE A 265 -10.54 6.14 -29.10
CA PHE A 265 -11.46 7.27 -29.11
C PHE A 265 -12.44 7.23 -27.95
N ASP A 266 -12.99 6.05 -27.66
CA ASP A 266 -13.90 5.85 -26.54
C ASP A 266 -13.19 6.14 -25.20
N ALA A 267 -11.92 5.75 -25.08
CA ALA A 267 -11.08 6.08 -23.93
C ALA A 267 -10.86 7.59 -23.78
N ILE A 268 -10.53 8.29 -24.87
CA ILE A 268 -10.35 9.75 -24.90
C ILE A 268 -11.64 10.46 -24.47
N ASP A 269 -12.78 10.07 -25.05
CA ASP A 269 -14.08 10.69 -24.74
C ASP A 269 -14.50 10.42 -23.29
N SER A 270 -14.29 9.20 -22.80
CA SER A 270 -14.56 8.85 -21.41
C SER A 270 -13.77 9.71 -20.42
N MET A 271 -12.51 10.03 -20.74
CA MET A 271 -11.63 10.80 -19.87
C MET A 271 -11.84 12.31 -19.99
N LEU A 272 -11.79 12.87 -21.21
CA LEU A 272 -11.79 14.32 -21.46
C LEU A 272 -13.19 14.93 -21.63
N VAL A 273 -14.18 14.17 -22.09
CA VAL A 273 -15.53 14.68 -22.40
C VAL A 273 -16.51 14.31 -21.29
N ALA A 274 -16.60 13.03 -20.95
CA ALA A 274 -17.47 12.55 -19.90
C ALA A 274 -16.94 12.87 -18.49
N ASN A 275 -15.67 13.28 -18.37
CA ASN A 275 -15.01 13.64 -17.13
C ASN A 275 -15.13 12.55 -16.06
N THR A 276 -15.01 11.28 -16.47
CA THR A 276 -15.27 10.11 -15.62
C THR A 276 -14.35 10.06 -14.38
N PHE A 277 -13.18 10.69 -14.46
CA PHE A 277 -12.18 10.74 -13.38
C PHE A 277 -12.08 12.11 -12.69
N GLY A 278 -13.04 13.01 -12.93
CA GLY A 278 -13.01 14.37 -12.36
C GLY A 278 -11.73 15.12 -12.73
N SER A 279 -11.18 15.90 -11.79
CA SER A 279 -9.96 16.69 -12.04
C SER A 279 -8.75 15.84 -12.45
N ALA A 280 -8.70 14.54 -12.11
CA ALA A 280 -7.62 13.66 -12.56
C ALA A 280 -7.65 13.39 -14.08
N GLY A 281 -8.80 13.56 -14.72
CA GLY A 281 -9.03 13.36 -16.15
C GLY A 281 -9.02 14.65 -16.98
N SER A 282 -8.71 15.82 -16.41
CA SER A 282 -8.69 17.10 -17.16
C SER A 282 -7.60 17.16 -18.22
N ARG A 283 -6.64 16.23 -18.15
CA ARG A 283 -5.62 15.96 -19.16
C ARG A 283 -5.42 14.45 -19.26
N ILE A 284 -5.03 14.01 -20.44
CA ILE A 284 -4.64 12.63 -20.71
C ILE A 284 -3.24 12.57 -21.29
N ILE A 285 -2.63 11.41 -21.15
CA ILE A 285 -1.38 11.05 -21.79
C ILE A 285 -1.66 9.87 -22.70
N ILE A 286 -1.19 10.00 -23.95
CA ILE A 286 -1.26 8.93 -24.93
C ILE A 286 0.15 8.42 -25.15
N GLU A 287 0.38 7.15 -24.87
CA GLU A 287 1.69 6.49 -24.92
C GLU A 287 1.74 5.38 -25.98
N GLU A 288 2.92 5.14 -26.55
CA GLU A 288 3.15 3.94 -27.35
C GLU A 288 2.88 2.67 -26.53
N TYR A 289 2.35 1.64 -27.19
CA TYR A 289 2.18 0.34 -26.56
C TYR A 289 3.52 -0.38 -26.44
N LEU A 290 3.92 -0.72 -25.21
CA LEU A 290 5.10 -1.53 -24.94
C LEU A 290 4.72 -3.01 -24.85
N GLU A 291 5.32 -3.84 -25.71
CA GLU A 291 5.17 -5.30 -25.64
C GLU A 291 6.31 -5.90 -24.81
N GLY A 292 5.98 -6.66 -23.77
CA GLY A 292 6.97 -7.22 -22.86
C GLY A 292 6.38 -7.94 -21.66
N GLU A 293 7.22 -8.19 -20.67
CA GLU A 293 6.80 -8.69 -19.37
C GLU A 293 6.79 -7.56 -18.33
N GLU A 294 5.65 -7.36 -17.66
CA GLU A 294 5.53 -6.39 -16.56
C GLU A 294 6.19 -6.91 -15.28
N ALA A 295 6.94 -6.03 -14.62
CA ALA A 295 7.52 -6.28 -13.32
C ALA A 295 7.44 -5.02 -12.43
N SER A 296 7.49 -5.24 -11.12
CA SER A 296 7.44 -4.19 -10.11
C SER A 296 8.78 -4.13 -9.40
N PHE A 297 9.47 -2.99 -9.51
CA PHE A 297 10.77 -2.77 -8.86
C PHE A 297 10.63 -1.72 -7.77
N PHE A 298 11.24 -1.96 -6.62
CA PHE A 298 11.09 -1.11 -5.44
C PHE A 298 12.47 -0.66 -4.97
N ALA A 299 12.62 0.64 -4.71
CA ALA A 299 13.82 1.19 -4.09
C ALA A 299 13.44 2.03 -2.86
N LEU A 300 14.16 1.82 -1.77
CA LEU A 300 14.14 2.70 -0.60
C LEU A 300 15.06 3.89 -0.87
N VAL A 301 14.57 5.11 -0.70
CA VAL A 301 15.29 6.33 -1.06
C VAL A 301 15.26 7.33 0.10
N ASP A 302 16.37 8.03 0.33
CA ASP A 302 16.54 9.01 1.42
C ASP A 302 16.75 10.46 0.93
N GLY A 303 16.48 10.70 -0.35
CA GLY A 303 16.69 11.96 -1.05
C GLY A 303 17.90 11.96 -1.98
N GLU A 304 18.92 11.14 -1.72
CA GLU A 304 20.13 11.07 -2.55
C GLU A 304 20.57 9.62 -2.83
N THR A 305 20.50 8.76 -1.83
CA THR A 305 20.84 7.34 -1.90
C THR A 305 19.58 6.53 -2.20
N ALA A 306 19.70 5.53 -3.09
CA ALA A 306 18.67 4.56 -3.35
C ALA A 306 19.20 3.14 -3.06
N LEU A 307 18.44 2.37 -2.27
CA LEU A 307 18.72 0.98 -1.97
C LEU A 307 17.63 0.11 -2.59
N PRO A 308 17.97 -0.87 -3.45
CA PRO A 308 16.96 -1.78 -3.98
C PRO A 308 16.35 -2.59 -2.83
N LEU A 309 15.01 -2.66 -2.82
CA LEU A 309 14.32 -3.67 -2.04
C LEU A 309 14.33 -5.00 -2.82
N GLU A 310 13.99 -6.06 -2.12
CA GLU A 310 13.78 -7.35 -2.77
C GLU A 310 12.65 -7.30 -3.81
N SER A 311 12.80 -8.09 -4.85
CA SER A 311 11.88 -8.16 -5.98
C SER A 311 10.50 -8.71 -5.57
N ALA A 312 9.44 -8.19 -6.21
CA ALA A 312 8.09 -8.74 -6.10
C ALA A 312 7.34 -8.59 -7.43
N GLN A 313 6.40 -9.49 -7.70
CA GLN A 313 5.54 -9.42 -8.88
C GLN A 313 4.10 -9.61 -8.45
N ASP A 314 3.25 -8.71 -8.90
CA ASP A 314 1.83 -8.66 -8.59
C ASP A 314 0.98 -9.23 -9.74
N HIS A 315 -0.28 -9.53 -9.41
CA HIS A 315 -1.29 -10.00 -10.33
C HIS A 315 -2.45 -9.00 -10.38
N LYS A 316 -2.40 -8.02 -11.30
CA LYS A 316 -3.38 -6.92 -11.36
C LYS A 316 -4.78 -7.33 -11.81
N ARG A 317 -4.89 -8.28 -12.73
CA ARG A 317 -6.18 -8.67 -13.34
C ARG A 317 -7.01 -9.46 -12.34
N VAL A 318 -8.33 -9.20 -12.32
CA VAL A 318 -9.25 -9.78 -11.33
C VAL A 318 -9.43 -11.29 -11.47
N GLY A 319 -9.38 -11.82 -12.70
CA GLY A 319 -9.65 -13.22 -13.00
C GLY A 319 -8.39 -14.02 -13.32
N ASP A 320 -8.51 -15.34 -13.16
CA ASP A 320 -7.49 -16.32 -13.55
C ASP A 320 -7.12 -16.17 -15.04
N GLY A 321 -5.88 -16.50 -15.38
CA GLY A 321 -5.34 -16.32 -16.73
C GLY A 321 -5.18 -14.86 -17.14
N ASP A 322 -5.11 -13.96 -16.16
CA ASP A 322 -5.03 -12.50 -16.35
C ASP A 322 -6.23 -11.91 -17.13
N THR A 323 -7.43 -12.41 -16.81
CA THR A 323 -8.69 -11.98 -17.44
C THR A 323 -9.42 -10.91 -16.63
N GLY A 324 -10.34 -10.19 -17.29
CA GLY A 324 -11.18 -9.17 -16.66
C GLY A 324 -10.49 -7.82 -16.42
N PRO A 325 -11.14 -6.90 -15.69
CA PRO A 325 -10.59 -5.56 -15.42
C PRO A 325 -9.32 -5.58 -14.55
N ASN A 326 -8.54 -4.51 -14.65
CA ASN A 326 -7.44 -4.25 -13.71
C ASN A 326 -7.99 -3.93 -12.31
N THR A 327 -7.23 -4.35 -11.30
CA THR A 327 -7.49 -4.13 -9.88
C THR A 327 -6.29 -3.44 -9.23
N GLY A 328 -6.34 -3.23 -7.91
CA GLY A 328 -5.14 -2.85 -7.15
C GLY A 328 -4.14 -3.99 -6.96
N GLY A 329 -4.44 -5.21 -7.39
CA GLY A 329 -3.64 -6.43 -7.20
C GLY A 329 -4.43 -7.51 -6.46
N MET A 330 -4.52 -8.70 -7.07
CA MET A 330 -5.20 -9.90 -6.54
C MET A 330 -4.24 -10.89 -5.85
N GLY A 331 -2.96 -10.58 -5.84
CA GLY A 331 -1.92 -11.38 -5.19
C GLY A 331 -0.55 -10.94 -5.65
N ALA A 332 0.47 -11.39 -4.93
CA ALA A 332 1.87 -11.13 -5.25
C ALA A 332 2.77 -12.23 -4.69
N TYR A 333 4.01 -12.28 -5.16
CA TYR A 333 5.05 -13.13 -4.59
C TYR A 333 6.40 -12.43 -4.59
N SER A 334 7.29 -12.91 -3.72
CA SER A 334 8.68 -12.45 -3.60
C SER A 334 9.60 -13.63 -3.25
N PRO A 335 10.79 -13.75 -3.88
CA PRO A 335 11.33 -12.89 -4.94
C PRO A 335 10.65 -13.14 -6.28
N ALA A 336 10.77 -12.22 -7.23
CA ALA A 336 10.24 -12.35 -8.58
C ALA A 336 11.33 -12.84 -9.56
N PRO A 337 11.26 -14.08 -10.08
CA PRO A 337 12.33 -14.65 -10.92
C PRO A 337 12.58 -13.90 -12.23
N VAL A 338 11.62 -13.12 -12.71
CA VAL A 338 11.74 -12.26 -13.90
C VAL A 338 12.78 -11.15 -13.70
N LEU A 339 12.95 -10.65 -12.46
CA LEU A 339 13.92 -9.62 -12.12
C LEU A 339 15.27 -10.25 -11.75
N THR A 340 16.06 -10.63 -12.75
CA THR A 340 17.43 -11.11 -12.53
C THR A 340 18.32 -10.02 -11.94
N SER A 341 19.44 -10.40 -11.29
CA SER A 341 20.38 -9.44 -10.73
C SER A 341 20.90 -8.42 -11.75
N GLU A 342 21.12 -8.86 -13.00
CA GLU A 342 21.53 -7.99 -14.10
C GLU A 342 20.44 -6.99 -14.45
N LEU A 343 19.18 -7.43 -14.50
CA LEU A 343 18.05 -6.55 -14.79
C LEU A 343 17.82 -5.57 -13.63
N GLN A 344 17.94 -6.01 -12.38
CA GLN A 344 17.86 -5.14 -11.21
C GLN A 344 18.94 -4.05 -11.25
N PHE A 345 20.17 -4.41 -11.61
CA PHE A 345 21.26 -3.46 -11.81
C PHE A 345 20.92 -2.44 -12.92
N LEU A 346 20.42 -2.91 -14.07
CA LEU A 346 20.01 -2.02 -15.16
C LEU A 346 18.88 -1.06 -14.76
N VAL A 347 17.89 -1.54 -14.01
CA VAL A 347 16.80 -0.70 -13.49
C VAL A 347 17.34 0.35 -12.53
N MET A 348 18.26 -0.01 -11.63
CA MET A 348 18.91 0.95 -10.74
C MET A 348 19.64 2.04 -11.53
N GLU A 349 20.49 1.65 -12.48
CA GLU A 349 21.35 2.59 -13.23
C GLU A 349 20.59 3.46 -14.23
N SER A 350 19.61 2.89 -14.96
CA SER A 350 18.93 3.61 -16.04
C SER A 350 17.63 4.30 -15.62
N ILE A 351 17.01 3.86 -14.53
CA ILE A 351 15.68 4.35 -14.11
C ILE A 351 15.75 4.99 -12.73
N ILE A 352 16.17 4.26 -11.70
CA ILE A 352 16.07 4.72 -10.31
C ILE A 352 17.08 5.84 -10.00
N HIS A 353 18.38 5.61 -10.20
CA HIS A 353 19.42 6.61 -9.92
C HIS A 353 19.21 7.92 -10.70
N PRO A 354 18.89 7.90 -12.01
CA PRO A 354 18.60 9.14 -12.74
C PRO A 354 17.33 9.84 -12.23
N THR A 355 16.31 9.09 -11.79
CA THR A 355 15.10 9.67 -11.19
C THR A 355 15.43 10.36 -9.87
N VAL A 356 16.11 9.68 -8.95
CA VAL A 356 16.48 10.25 -7.63
C VAL A 356 17.36 11.50 -7.80
N LYS A 357 18.36 11.42 -8.68
CA LYS A 357 19.22 12.56 -9.03
C LYS A 357 18.42 13.70 -9.65
N GLY A 358 17.47 13.39 -10.54
CA GLY A 358 16.60 14.38 -11.18
C GLY A 358 15.74 15.10 -10.16
N MET A 359 15.05 14.36 -9.30
CA MET A 359 14.23 14.91 -8.21
C MET A 359 15.04 15.81 -7.27
N ALA A 360 16.25 15.40 -6.90
CA ALA A 360 17.15 16.24 -6.10
C ALA A 360 17.55 17.53 -6.83
N ALA A 361 17.86 17.46 -8.12
CA ALA A 361 18.24 18.61 -8.94
C ALA A 361 17.08 19.59 -9.19
N GLU A 362 15.84 19.12 -9.22
CA GLU A 362 14.63 19.95 -9.28
C GLU A 362 14.21 20.55 -7.92
N GLY A 363 14.96 20.25 -6.84
CA GLY A 363 14.66 20.74 -5.50
C GLY A 363 13.53 20.00 -4.79
N CYS A 364 13.11 18.84 -5.28
CA CYS A 364 12.06 18.00 -4.72
C CYS A 364 12.58 16.60 -4.36
N LYS A 365 13.62 16.54 -3.51
CA LYS A 365 14.21 15.28 -3.02
C LYS A 365 13.14 14.27 -2.60
N PHE A 366 13.29 13.04 -3.07
CA PHE A 366 12.36 11.95 -2.80
C PHE A 366 12.83 11.13 -1.60
N VAL A 367 12.00 11.05 -0.55
CA VAL A 367 12.20 10.14 0.60
C VAL A 367 11.05 9.14 0.61
N GLY A 368 11.31 7.85 0.75
CA GLY A 368 10.24 6.85 0.77
C GLY A 368 10.58 5.59 -0.01
N VAL A 369 9.53 4.86 -0.41
CA VAL A 369 9.66 3.76 -1.38
C VAL A 369 9.26 4.26 -2.75
N LEU A 370 10.23 4.29 -3.65
CA LEU A 370 9.99 4.52 -5.07
C LEU A 370 9.65 3.18 -5.72
N TYR A 371 8.39 2.99 -6.07
CA TYR A 371 7.90 1.81 -6.78
C TYR A 371 7.83 2.15 -8.28
N ALA A 372 8.78 1.62 -9.04
CA ALA A 372 8.77 1.63 -10.49
C ALA A 372 7.97 0.45 -11.06
N GLY A 373 6.85 0.72 -11.73
CA GLY A 373 6.26 -0.23 -12.66
C GLY A 373 7.07 -0.22 -13.95
N ILE A 374 7.64 -1.36 -14.34
CA ILE A 374 8.49 -1.46 -15.53
C ILE A 374 7.96 -2.51 -16.52
N MET A 375 8.25 -2.26 -17.80
CA MET A 375 8.09 -3.23 -18.87
C MET A 375 9.47 -3.71 -19.30
N ILE A 376 9.68 -5.02 -19.29
CA ILE A 376 10.87 -5.64 -19.87
C ILE A 376 10.54 -5.91 -21.33
N GLU A 377 11.02 -5.04 -22.22
CA GLU A 377 10.59 -5.03 -23.61
C GLU A 377 11.00 -6.32 -24.33
N LYS A 378 10.04 -6.99 -24.97
CA LYS A 378 10.25 -8.29 -25.62
C LYS A 378 11.34 -8.28 -26.69
N LYS A 379 11.49 -7.15 -27.39
CA LYS A 379 12.43 -7.01 -28.51
C LYS A 379 13.88 -6.81 -28.05
N SER A 380 14.10 -6.03 -27.00
CA SER A 380 15.43 -5.63 -26.55
C SER A 380 15.87 -6.30 -25.24
N GLY A 381 14.92 -6.81 -24.44
CA GLY A 381 15.16 -7.27 -23.08
C GLY A 381 15.43 -6.13 -22.08
N LEU A 382 15.34 -4.86 -22.51
CA LEU A 382 15.67 -3.70 -21.69
C LEU A 382 14.44 -3.20 -20.91
N PRO A 383 14.63 -2.72 -19.67
CA PRO A 383 13.54 -2.16 -18.88
C PRO A 383 13.15 -0.77 -19.37
N LYS A 384 11.86 -0.51 -19.46
CA LYS A 384 11.28 0.83 -19.65
C LYS A 384 10.31 1.12 -18.51
N LEU A 385 10.36 2.33 -17.97
CA LEU A 385 9.42 2.81 -16.97
C LEU A 385 8.01 2.96 -17.58
N ILE A 386 7.01 2.35 -16.93
CA ILE A 386 5.58 2.51 -17.23
C ILE A 386 4.98 3.64 -16.38
N GLU A 387 5.22 3.59 -15.07
CA GLU A 387 4.70 4.54 -14.08
C GLU A 387 5.48 4.44 -12.77
N TYR A 388 5.35 5.47 -11.93
CA TYR A 388 5.78 5.45 -10.54
C TYR A 388 4.58 5.41 -9.60
N ASN A 389 4.69 4.59 -8.56
CA ASN A 389 4.01 4.80 -7.30
C ASN A 389 5.05 5.28 -6.26
N VAL A 390 4.65 6.13 -5.34
CA VAL A 390 5.56 6.83 -4.42
C VAL A 390 5.48 6.33 -2.98
N ARG A 391 4.99 5.10 -2.83
CA ARG A 391 4.76 4.42 -1.56
C ARG A 391 4.88 2.91 -1.76
N PHE A 392 4.85 2.16 -0.67
CA PHE A 392 4.79 0.70 -0.74
C PHE A 392 3.58 0.21 -1.58
N GLY A 393 3.81 -0.82 -2.40
CA GLY A 393 2.76 -1.51 -3.15
C GLY A 393 1.81 -2.27 -2.21
N ASP A 394 0.59 -2.53 -2.68
CA ASP A 394 -0.36 -3.40 -1.99
C ASP A 394 -0.99 -4.30 -3.05
N PRO A 395 -0.71 -5.62 -3.08
CA PRO A 395 -0.29 -6.44 -1.94
C PRO A 395 1.22 -6.73 -1.83
N GLU A 396 2.09 -6.11 -2.61
CA GLU A 396 3.53 -6.40 -2.64
C GLU A 396 4.22 -6.16 -1.30
N CYS A 397 3.83 -5.12 -0.56
CA CYS A 397 4.36 -4.88 0.79
C CYS A 397 4.16 -6.07 1.72
N GLN A 398 3.06 -6.81 1.57
CA GLN A 398 2.71 -7.93 2.44
C GLN A 398 3.72 -9.07 2.34
N VAL A 399 4.16 -9.41 1.11
CA VAL A 399 5.19 -10.44 0.90
C VAL A 399 6.60 -9.94 1.26
N LEU A 400 6.88 -8.65 1.07
CA LEU A 400 8.16 -8.05 1.47
C LEU A 400 8.30 -8.05 3.00
N MET A 401 7.30 -7.57 3.73
CA MET A 401 7.31 -7.48 5.19
C MET A 401 7.33 -8.87 5.86
N MET A 402 6.78 -9.89 5.19
CA MET A 402 6.92 -11.28 5.64
C MET A 402 8.35 -11.81 5.52
N ARG A 403 9.15 -11.30 4.57
CA ARG A 403 10.52 -11.76 4.32
C ARG A 403 11.59 -10.90 4.97
N LEU A 404 11.31 -9.64 5.31
CA LEU A 404 12.29 -8.71 5.86
C LEU A 404 12.79 -9.19 7.24
N GLU A 405 14.12 -9.24 7.41
CA GLU A 405 14.78 -9.56 8.67
C GLU A 405 15.45 -8.33 9.32
N SER A 406 15.70 -7.30 8.53
CA SER A 406 16.32 -6.06 9.01
C SER A 406 15.42 -5.30 9.98
N ASP A 407 16.03 -4.48 10.83
CA ASP A 407 15.31 -3.56 11.71
C ASP A 407 14.61 -2.47 10.88
N LEU A 408 13.34 -2.70 10.54
CA LEU A 408 12.56 -1.79 9.71
C LEU A 408 12.48 -0.39 10.31
N ALA A 409 12.27 -0.25 11.61
CA ALA A 409 12.12 1.08 12.23
C ALA A 409 13.41 1.91 12.09
N GLN A 410 14.58 1.29 12.28
CA GLN A 410 15.87 1.98 12.07
C GLN A 410 16.10 2.32 10.60
N VAL A 411 15.81 1.39 9.69
CA VAL A 411 15.96 1.61 8.25
C VAL A 411 15.10 2.79 7.77
N LEU A 412 13.83 2.85 8.18
CA LEU A 412 12.93 3.93 7.80
C LEU A 412 13.34 5.26 8.45
N LEU A 413 13.80 5.25 9.70
CA LEU A 413 14.33 6.44 10.36
C LEU A 413 15.60 6.97 9.68
N ALA A 414 16.52 6.08 9.30
CA ALA A 414 17.72 6.43 8.54
C ALA A 414 17.36 7.06 7.19
N ALA A 415 16.35 6.51 6.49
CA ALA A 415 15.84 7.12 5.26
C ALA A 415 15.30 8.55 5.49
N CYS A 416 14.57 8.78 6.59
CA CYS A 416 14.08 10.12 6.94
C CYS A 416 15.22 11.12 7.21
N ARG A 417 16.41 10.63 7.58
CA ARG A 417 17.58 11.45 7.94
C ARG A 417 18.60 11.63 6.82
N GLY A 418 18.42 10.99 5.66
CA GLY A 418 19.43 11.00 4.61
C GLY A 418 20.63 10.08 4.92
N GLU A 419 20.41 9.03 5.71
CA GLU A 419 21.46 8.18 6.30
C GLU A 419 21.43 6.75 5.75
N LEU A 420 20.91 6.51 4.52
CA LEU A 420 20.95 5.17 3.92
C LEU A 420 22.33 4.78 3.39
N GLY A 421 23.27 5.72 3.32
CA GLY A 421 24.65 5.45 2.96
C GLY A 421 25.28 4.40 3.89
N GLY A 422 25.50 3.18 3.38
CA GLY A 422 26.06 2.06 4.13
C GLY A 422 25.04 1.16 4.83
N VAL A 423 23.74 1.47 4.74
CA VAL A 423 22.67 0.56 5.19
C VAL A 423 22.56 -0.60 4.21
N SER A 424 22.40 -1.82 4.72
CA SER A 424 22.08 -3.00 3.92
C SER A 424 20.85 -3.70 4.47
N LEU A 425 20.08 -4.36 3.60
CA LEU A 425 18.87 -5.08 3.96
C LEU A 425 19.11 -6.58 3.88
N SER A 426 18.95 -7.25 5.02
CA SER A 426 18.84 -8.70 5.12
C SER A 426 17.41 -9.17 4.89
N TRP A 427 17.28 -10.15 4.00
CA TRP A 427 16.04 -10.79 3.62
C TRP A 427 16.13 -12.28 3.92
N SER A 428 15.08 -12.80 4.51
CA SER A 428 15.02 -14.21 4.85
C SER A 428 15.04 -15.10 3.60
N PRO A 429 15.65 -16.29 3.68
CA PRO A 429 15.69 -17.23 2.58
C PRO A 429 14.30 -17.78 2.26
N GLY A 430 14.15 -18.31 1.05
CA GLY A 430 12.90 -18.85 0.53
C GLY A 430 12.00 -17.79 -0.10
N SER A 431 10.71 -18.09 -0.20
CA SER A 431 9.74 -17.25 -0.91
C SER A 431 8.50 -16.98 -0.06
N ALA A 432 7.84 -15.86 -0.33
CA ALA A 432 6.53 -15.54 0.23
C ALA A 432 5.54 -15.29 -0.90
N MET A 433 4.28 -15.67 -0.66
CA MET A 433 3.16 -15.43 -1.56
C MET A 433 1.98 -14.89 -0.76
N VAL A 434 1.29 -13.91 -1.34
CA VAL A 434 0.01 -13.40 -0.85
C VAL A 434 -1.08 -13.65 -1.89
N ILE A 435 -2.20 -14.19 -1.43
CA ILE A 435 -3.44 -14.30 -2.19
C ILE A 435 -4.41 -13.28 -1.61
N VAL A 436 -4.94 -12.39 -2.44
CA VAL A 436 -5.96 -11.44 -2.00
C VAL A 436 -7.32 -12.08 -2.14
N MET A 437 -8.05 -12.14 -1.02
CA MET A 437 -9.49 -12.42 -1.03
C MET A 437 -10.26 -11.10 -1.12
N ALA A 438 -11.16 -11.03 -2.10
CA ALA A 438 -11.91 -9.83 -2.45
C ALA A 438 -13.42 -10.11 -2.38
N SER A 439 -14.21 -9.06 -2.12
CA SER A 439 -15.67 -9.17 -2.10
C SER A 439 -16.19 -9.41 -3.52
N ASN A 440 -17.11 -10.36 -3.68
CA ASN A 440 -17.74 -10.65 -4.97
C ASN A 440 -18.29 -9.36 -5.61
N GLY A 441 -17.87 -9.12 -6.86
CA GLY A 441 -18.19 -7.91 -7.62
C GLY A 441 -17.04 -6.89 -7.72
N TYR A 442 -16.02 -6.97 -6.85
CA TYR A 442 -14.78 -6.19 -7.01
C TYR A 442 -14.12 -6.49 -8.38
N PRO A 443 -13.59 -5.49 -9.13
CA PRO A 443 -13.39 -4.08 -8.79
C PRO A 443 -14.58 -3.14 -9.10
N GLY A 444 -15.72 -3.71 -9.48
CA GLY A 444 -17.00 -3.02 -9.65
C GLY A 444 -17.73 -2.81 -8.32
N SER A 445 -19.06 -2.83 -8.35
CA SER A 445 -19.89 -2.76 -7.14
C SER A 445 -19.88 -4.10 -6.41
N TYR A 446 -19.79 -4.06 -5.09
CA TYR A 446 -19.75 -5.23 -4.22
C TYR A 446 -20.54 -4.98 -2.93
N GLU A 447 -20.97 -6.07 -2.29
CA GLU A 447 -21.64 -6.03 -1.00
C GLU A 447 -20.65 -5.83 0.15
N LYS A 448 -21.10 -5.14 1.20
CA LYS A 448 -20.37 -4.94 2.46
C LYS A 448 -21.19 -5.53 3.60
N GLY A 449 -20.52 -5.85 4.71
CA GLY A 449 -21.14 -6.40 5.91
C GLY A 449 -21.28 -7.93 5.91
N THR A 450 -20.69 -8.62 4.93
CA THR A 450 -20.75 -10.09 4.85
C THR A 450 -19.77 -10.71 5.84
N ILE A 451 -20.21 -11.76 6.53
CA ILE A 451 -19.49 -12.37 7.65
C ILE A 451 -18.33 -13.22 7.14
N ILE A 452 -17.18 -13.10 7.82
CA ILE A 452 -15.96 -13.85 7.55
C ILE A 452 -15.65 -14.71 8.78
N LYS A 453 -15.48 -16.01 8.58
CA LYS A 453 -15.18 -16.97 9.65
C LYS A 453 -13.88 -17.71 9.37
N ASN A 454 -13.43 -18.44 10.38
CA ASN A 454 -12.27 -19.33 10.34
C ASN A 454 -10.91 -18.65 10.08
N LEU A 455 -10.77 -17.37 10.48
CA LEU A 455 -9.53 -16.62 10.28
C LEU A 455 -8.37 -17.18 11.13
N GLU A 456 -8.63 -17.50 12.40
CA GLU A 456 -7.63 -18.07 13.30
C GLU A 456 -7.21 -19.47 12.83
N GLU A 457 -8.17 -20.30 12.44
CA GLU A 457 -7.95 -21.65 11.91
C GLU A 457 -7.09 -21.64 10.65
N ALA A 458 -7.31 -20.66 9.78
CA ALA A 458 -6.50 -20.50 8.56
C ALA A 458 -5.05 -20.12 8.87
N GLU A 459 -4.77 -19.29 9.88
CA GLU A 459 -3.40 -19.01 10.33
C GLU A 459 -2.72 -20.24 10.96
N LEU A 460 -3.49 -21.18 11.51
CA LEU A 460 -2.97 -22.42 12.12
C LEU A 460 -2.59 -23.51 11.09
N ILE A 461 -2.87 -23.33 9.79
CA ILE A 461 -2.56 -24.32 8.75
C ILE A 461 -1.06 -24.62 8.64
N GLY A 462 -0.21 -23.68 9.01
CA GLY A 462 1.22 -23.94 9.07
C GLY A 462 2.01 -22.77 9.64
N PRO A 463 3.27 -23.02 10.03
CA PRO A 463 4.15 -21.94 10.45
C PRO A 463 4.31 -20.93 9.31
N MET A 464 4.36 -19.65 9.68
CA MET A 464 4.57 -18.53 8.75
C MET A 464 3.41 -18.32 7.75
N VAL A 465 2.18 -18.68 8.13
CA VAL A 465 0.95 -18.15 7.53
C VAL A 465 0.51 -16.95 8.36
N LYS A 466 0.13 -15.87 7.68
CA LYS A 466 -0.38 -14.63 8.28
C LYS A 466 -1.47 -14.06 7.40
N ILE A 467 -2.60 -13.70 7.99
CA ILE A 467 -3.68 -13.01 7.31
C ILE A 467 -3.52 -11.51 7.59
N PHE A 468 -3.22 -10.75 6.54
CA PHE A 468 -3.24 -9.30 6.62
C PHE A 468 -4.62 -8.79 6.26
N HIS A 469 -5.24 -8.08 7.18
CA HIS A 469 -6.55 -7.48 6.98
C HIS A 469 -6.43 -6.16 6.22
N ALA A 470 -7.22 -6.02 5.16
CA ALA A 470 -7.35 -4.79 4.39
C ALA A 470 -8.70 -4.12 4.64
N GLY A 471 -9.77 -4.69 4.09
CA GLY A 471 -11.12 -4.15 4.21
C GLY A 471 -11.96 -4.96 5.19
N THR A 472 -11.59 -5.02 6.47
CA THR A 472 -12.39 -5.72 7.50
C THR A 472 -12.86 -4.78 8.61
N ALA A 473 -14.02 -5.09 9.19
CA ALA A 473 -14.56 -4.45 10.38
C ALA A 473 -15.13 -5.51 11.34
N LEU A 474 -15.54 -5.09 12.53
CA LEU A 474 -16.36 -5.91 13.42
C LEU A 474 -17.82 -5.45 13.34
N ASP A 475 -18.76 -6.39 13.34
CA ASP A 475 -20.18 -6.09 13.54
C ASP A 475 -20.51 -5.88 15.04
N SER A 476 -21.79 -5.68 15.35
CA SER A 476 -22.27 -5.50 16.72
C SER A 476 -22.13 -6.73 17.62
N GLU A 477 -21.98 -7.91 17.03
CA GLU A 477 -21.81 -9.18 17.74
C GLU A 477 -20.32 -9.55 17.93
N GLY A 478 -19.42 -8.78 17.33
CA GLY A 478 -17.98 -9.01 17.36
C GLY A 478 -17.48 -9.94 16.28
N ASN A 479 -18.29 -10.27 15.26
CA ASN A 479 -17.85 -11.06 14.12
C ASN A 479 -17.07 -10.18 13.14
N PHE A 480 -16.07 -10.77 12.47
CA PHE A 480 -15.41 -10.11 11.35
C PHE A 480 -16.35 -10.03 10.14
N ILE A 481 -16.41 -8.85 9.54
CA ILE A 481 -17.18 -8.58 8.32
C ILE A 481 -16.32 -7.92 7.23
N ALA A 482 -16.65 -8.19 5.97
CA ALA A 482 -16.06 -7.53 4.82
C ALA A 482 -16.56 -6.08 4.68
N ASN A 483 -15.66 -5.11 4.65
CA ASN A 483 -15.94 -3.67 4.57
C ASN A 483 -15.16 -2.96 3.44
N GLY A 484 -14.54 -3.70 2.52
CA GLY A 484 -13.80 -3.17 1.38
C GLY A 484 -13.84 -4.09 0.18
N GLY A 485 -13.29 -3.64 -0.96
CA GLY A 485 -13.22 -4.45 -2.18
C GLY A 485 -12.18 -5.57 -2.06
N ARG A 486 -10.97 -5.22 -1.61
CA ARG A 486 -9.95 -6.18 -1.16
C ARG A 486 -10.05 -6.28 0.35
N VAL A 487 -10.18 -7.50 0.86
CA VAL A 487 -10.61 -7.74 2.25
C VAL A 487 -9.49 -8.37 3.06
N LEU A 488 -8.89 -9.45 2.55
CA LEU A 488 -7.80 -10.17 3.21
C LEU A 488 -6.64 -10.37 2.23
N GLY A 489 -5.42 -10.32 2.74
CA GLY A 489 -4.23 -10.86 2.09
C GLY A 489 -3.74 -12.08 2.85
N VAL A 490 -4.06 -13.27 2.36
CA VAL A 490 -3.64 -14.55 2.94
C VAL A 490 -2.22 -14.80 2.49
N THR A 491 -1.26 -14.59 3.40
CA THR A 491 0.15 -14.59 3.08
C THR A 491 0.85 -15.78 3.74
N ALA A 492 1.66 -16.50 2.98
CA ALA A 492 2.45 -17.61 3.49
C ALA A 492 3.90 -17.55 3.02
N LYS A 493 4.81 -18.04 3.87
CA LYS A 493 6.21 -18.24 3.54
C LYS A 493 6.54 -19.74 3.40
N GLY A 494 7.37 -20.07 2.42
CA GLY A 494 7.89 -21.41 2.15
C GLY A 494 9.39 -21.39 1.86
N LYS A 495 10.02 -22.57 1.82
CA LYS A 495 11.43 -22.71 1.41
C LYS A 495 11.64 -22.33 -0.06
N ASP A 496 10.58 -22.42 -0.85
CA ASP A 496 10.50 -22.06 -2.26
C ASP A 496 9.08 -21.53 -2.58
N LEU A 497 8.88 -21.06 -3.80
CA LEU A 497 7.63 -20.49 -4.25
C LEU A 497 6.48 -21.51 -4.27
N ALA A 498 6.77 -22.78 -4.56
CA ALA A 498 5.75 -23.83 -4.62
C ALA A 498 5.19 -24.14 -3.22
N GLU A 499 6.05 -24.24 -2.21
CA GLU A 499 5.61 -24.42 -0.83
C GLU A 499 4.84 -23.20 -0.30
N ALA A 500 5.31 -21.97 -0.60
CA ALA A 500 4.61 -20.74 -0.21
C ALA A 500 3.20 -20.70 -0.83
N ARG A 501 3.10 -21.05 -2.11
CA ARG A 501 1.83 -21.18 -2.84
C ARG A 501 0.89 -22.17 -2.16
N ASP A 502 1.35 -23.40 -1.96
CA ASP A 502 0.50 -24.48 -1.44
C ASP A 502 -0.04 -24.15 -0.04
N LYS A 503 0.76 -23.50 0.81
CA LYS A 503 0.31 -23.02 2.13
C LYS A 503 -0.71 -21.89 2.02
N ALA A 504 -0.46 -20.89 1.18
CA ALA A 504 -1.37 -19.75 1.02
C ALA A 504 -2.75 -20.20 0.52
N TYR A 505 -2.80 -21.11 -0.47
CA TYR A 505 -4.08 -21.64 -0.95
C TYR A 505 -4.80 -22.50 0.09
N LYS A 506 -4.09 -23.40 0.78
CA LYS A 506 -4.70 -24.20 1.85
C LYS A 506 -5.30 -23.32 2.95
N ALA A 507 -4.61 -22.25 3.35
CA ALA A 507 -5.16 -21.29 4.31
C ALA A 507 -6.37 -20.53 3.75
N SER A 508 -6.32 -20.13 2.47
CA SER A 508 -7.44 -19.44 1.80
C SER A 508 -8.69 -20.33 1.69
N GLU A 509 -8.52 -21.64 1.54
CA GLU A 509 -9.62 -22.62 1.46
C GLU A 509 -10.28 -22.93 2.81
N VAL A 510 -9.61 -22.61 3.92
CA VAL A 510 -10.13 -22.81 5.29
C VAL A 510 -11.04 -21.67 5.72
N ILE A 511 -10.79 -20.46 5.21
CA ILE A 511 -11.60 -19.28 5.48
C ILE A 511 -13.01 -19.51 4.94
N ASP A 512 -14.00 -19.41 5.83
CA ASP A 512 -15.41 -19.50 5.47
C ASP A 512 -15.96 -18.08 5.22
N TRP A 513 -15.98 -17.72 3.93
CA TRP A 513 -16.55 -16.48 3.44
C TRP A 513 -17.17 -16.68 2.04
N PRO A 514 -18.44 -17.10 1.96
CA PRO A 514 -19.10 -17.43 0.69
C PRO A 514 -19.21 -16.25 -0.28
N GLU A 515 -19.28 -15.03 0.23
CA GLU A 515 -19.36 -13.79 -0.57
C GLU A 515 -17.98 -13.25 -0.99
N GLY A 516 -16.91 -13.97 -0.64
CA GLY A 516 -15.55 -13.70 -1.09
C GLY A 516 -15.15 -14.54 -2.30
N PHE A 517 -14.14 -14.07 -3.03
CA PHE A 517 -13.43 -14.85 -4.04
C PHE A 517 -11.94 -14.51 -4.05
N PHE A 518 -11.15 -15.39 -4.64
CA PHE A 518 -9.73 -15.18 -4.90
C PHE A 518 -9.31 -15.90 -6.19
N ARG A 519 -8.22 -15.45 -6.80
CA ARG A 519 -7.62 -16.10 -7.98
C ARG A 519 -6.93 -17.40 -7.60
N ARG A 520 -6.98 -18.41 -8.47
CA ARG A 520 -6.38 -19.74 -8.25
C ARG A 520 -5.03 -19.95 -8.93
N ASP A 521 -4.50 -18.92 -9.57
CA ASP A 521 -3.29 -18.97 -10.38
C ASP A 521 -2.18 -18.01 -9.94
N ILE A 522 -2.27 -17.36 -8.77
CA ILE A 522 -1.19 -16.49 -8.27
C ILE A 522 0.17 -17.23 -8.29
N GLY A 523 1.17 -16.65 -8.94
CA GLY A 523 2.50 -17.25 -9.13
C GLY A 523 2.67 -18.16 -10.35
N TRP A 524 1.63 -18.37 -11.18
CA TRP A 524 1.68 -19.35 -12.28
C TRP A 524 2.84 -19.12 -13.26
N ARG A 525 3.12 -17.87 -13.65
CA ARG A 525 4.21 -17.52 -14.58
C ARG A 525 5.58 -17.93 -14.03
N ALA A 526 5.87 -17.56 -12.78
CA ALA A 526 7.13 -17.91 -12.13
C ALA A 526 7.30 -19.43 -11.95
N LEU A 527 6.22 -20.15 -11.63
CA LEU A 527 6.29 -21.61 -11.46
C LEU A 527 6.58 -22.32 -12.79
N SER A 528 6.02 -21.86 -13.90
CA SER A 528 6.37 -22.36 -15.24
C SER A 528 7.84 -22.14 -15.61
N HIS A 529 8.45 -21.03 -15.17
CA HIS A 529 9.89 -20.77 -15.37
C HIS A 529 10.80 -21.70 -14.55
N ILE A 530 10.36 -22.15 -13.37
CA ILE A 530 11.14 -23.09 -12.55
C ILE A 530 11.21 -24.45 -13.24
N TYR A 531 10.09 -24.95 -13.78
CA TYR A 531 10.06 -26.25 -14.47
C TYR A 531 10.90 -26.29 -15.75
N THR A 532 10.98 -25.17 -16.49
CA THR A 532 11.77 -25.06 -17.72
C THR A 532 13.27 -24.90 -17.51
N LYS A 533 13.74 -24.48 -16.32
CA LYS A 533 15.18 -24.46 -15.99
C LYS A 533 15.70 -25.80 -15.44
N THR A 534 14.82 -26.67 -14.97
CA THR A 534 15.16 -28.01 -14.46
C THR A 534 15.01 -29.14 -15.48
N SER A 535 14.58 -28.83 -16.71
CA SER A 535 14.56 -29.74 -17.86
C SER A 535 15.59 -29.29 -18.89
#